data_AF-A0AAW8NDK5-F1
#
_entry.id   AF-A0AAW8NDK5-F1
#
_cell.length_a   1.000
_cell.length_b   1.000
_cell.length_c   1.000
_cell.angle_alpha   90.00
_cell.angle_beta   90.00
_cell.angle_gamma   90.00
#
_symmetry.space_group_name_H-M   'P 1'
#
loop_
_entity.id
_entity.type
_entity.pdbx_description
1 polymer ?
#
loop_
_entity_poly.entity_id
_entity_poly.type
_entity_poly.pdbx_seq_one_letter_code
_entity_poly.pdbx_strand_id
1 'polypeptide(L)'
;MPEPELNVAITDNTGQRHHEPDLSYRTYRIGIEYEGEHHGEEGQIVRDIARSERYTALGWTEIRISKRHMLNDAKPAVAKIRTALVQAGWRPGR
;
A
#
# COMPACT_ATOMS: atom_id res chain seq x y z
N MET A 1 -3.41 -2.26 15.34
CA MET A 1 -3.84 -2.62 13.96
C MET A 1 -3.54 -4.09 13.77
N PRO A 2 -4.20 -4.81 12.85
CA PRO A 2 -3.74 -6.15 12.49
C PRO A 2 -2.26 -6.10 12.06
N GLU A 3 -1.58 -7.23 12.14
CA GLU A 3 -0.22 -7.35 11.63
C GLU A 3 -0.26 -7.37 10.09
N PRO A 4 0.51 -6.53 9.39
CA PRO A 4 0.62 -6.60 7.94
C PRO A 4 1.44 -7.83 7.51
N GLU A 5 1.17 -8.30 6.30
CA GLU A 5 1.99 -9.31 5.64
C GLU A 5 3.08 -8.61 4.81
N LEU A 6 4.33 -9.08 4.93
CA LEU A 6 5.48 -8.50 4.23
C LEU A 6 5.64 -9.11 2.83
N ASN A 7 5.84 -8.27 1.81
CA ASN A 7 6.23 -8.69 0.46
C ASN A 7 5.33 -9.80 -0.14
N VAL A 8 4.02 -9.74 0.11
CA VAL A 8 3.07 -10.72 -0.42
C VAL A 8 2.45 -10.22 -1.71
N ALA A 9 2.57 -11.00 -2.78
CA ALA A 9 2.05 -10.62 -4.10
C ALA A 9 0.53 -10.43 -4.08
N ILE A 10 0.08 -9.38 -4.76
CA ILE A 10 -1.33 -9.23 -5.10
C ILE A 10 -1.68 -10.32 -6.12
N THR A 11 -2.70 -11.11 -5.82
CA THR A 11 -3.22 -12.15 -6.71
C THR A 11 -4.60 -11.75 -7.22
N ASP A 12 -4.83 -11.89 -8.53
CA ASP A 12 -6.16 -11.70 -9.11
C ASP A 12 -7.04 -12.96 -9.04
N ASN A 13 -8.24 -12.87 -9.59
CA ASN A 13 -9.25 -13.92 -9.56
C ASN A 13 -8.85 -15.17 -10.36
N THR A 14 -7.86 -15.05 -11.25
CA THR A 14 -7.30 -16.16 -12.04
C THR A 14 -6.12 -16.84 -11.34
N GLY A 15 -5.66 -16.29 -10.21
CA GLY A 15 -4.47 -16.73 -9.50
C GLY A 15 -3.17 -16.15 -10.05
N GLN A 16 -3.23 -15.23 -11.02
CA GLN A 16 -2.03 -14.55 -11.51
C GLN A 16 -1.49 -13.61 -10.43
N ARG A 17 -0.17 -13.66 -10.21
CA ARG A 17 0.56 -12.77 -9.31
C ARG A 17 0.92 -11.47 -10.04
N HIS A 18 0.71 -10.37 -9.34
CA HIS A 18 1.07 -9.02 -9.75
C HIS A 18 2.18 -8.49 -8.84
N HIS A 19 2.22 -7.18 -8.64
CA HIS A 19 3.16 -6.52 -7.73
C HIS A 19 3.08 -7.07 -6.30
N GLU A 20 4.25 -7.20 -5.67
CA GLU A 20 4.46 -7.44 -4.24
C GLU A 20 4.67 -6.12 -3.49
N PRO A 21 3.68 -5.67 -2.70
CA PRO A 21 3.83 -4.47 -1.87
C PRO A 21 4.78 -4.73 -0.70
N ASP A 22 5.47 -3.69 -0.23
CA ASP A 22 6.34 -3.81 0.97
C ASP A 22 5.56 -4.38 2.15
N LEU A 23 4.35 -3.83 2.40
CA LEU A 23 3.40 -4.32 3.39
C LEU A 23 2.01 -4.48 2.78
N SER A 24 1.26 -5.47 3.23
CA SER A 24 -0.09 -5.71 2.74
C SER A 24 -1.06 -6.13 3.84
N TYR A 25 -2.33 -5.80 3.62
CA TYR A 25 -3.45 -6.33 4.39
C TYR A 25 -4.44 -6.98 3.44
N ARG A 26 -4.23 -8.26 3.12
CA ARG A 26 -4.99 -8.98 2.08
C ARG A 26 -6.49 -9.00 2.33
N THR A 27 -6.90 -9.19 3.58
CA THR A 27 -8.32 -9.17 3.99
C THR A 27 -9.01 -7.86 3.61
N TYR A 28 -8.28 -6.75 3.62
CA TYR A 28 -8.78 -5.41 3.34
C TYR A 28 -8.40 -4.90 1.94
N ARG A 29 -7.69 -5.72 1.15
CA ARG A 29 -7.13 -5.36 -0.17
C ARG A 29 -6.35 -4.04 -0.13
N ILE A 30 -5.48 -3.89 0.87
CA ILE A 30 -4.60 -2.73 1.01
C ILE A 30 -3.15 -3.17 0.77
N GLY A 31 -2.43 -2.44 -0.06
CA GLY A 31 -0.97 -2.55 -0.18
C GLY A 31 -0.33 -1.20 0.15
N ILE A 32 0.85 -1.25 0.77
CA ILE A 32 1.58 -0.10 1.27
C ILE A 32 2.98 -0.13 0.68
N GLU A 33 3.38 0.98 0.07
CA GLU A 33 4.70 1.15 -0.54
C GLU A 33 5.46 2.26 0.20
N TYR A 34 6.71 2.01 0.56
CA TYR A 34 7.60 3.04 1.03
C TYR A 34 8.30 3.74 -0.15
N GLU A 35 8.00 5.02 -0.31
CA GLU A 35 8.60 5.86 -1.34
C GLU A 35 9.87 6.51 -0.79
N GLY A 36 11.03 5.94 -1.13
CA GLY A 36 12.33 6.52 -0.82
C GLY A 36 12.56 7.88 -1.48
N GLU A 37 13.60 8.61 -1.03
CA GLU A 37 14.08 9.79 -1.74
C GLU A 37 14.76 9.34 -3.05
N HIS A 38 13.97 9.17 -4.11
CA HIS A 38 14.48 8.85 -5.44
C HIS A 38 14.48 10.11 -6.31
N HIS A 39 15.62 10.39 -6.93
CA HIS A 39 15.76 11.43 -7.93
C HIS A 39 14.86 11.06 -9.12
N GLY A 40 13.85 11.89 -9.39
CA GLY A 40 12.77 11.64 -10.34
C GLY A 40 13.24 11.58 -11.79
N GLU A 41 13.66 10.40 -12.22
CA GLU A 41 13.84 10.07 -13.63
C GLU A 41 12.47 9.82 -14.29
N GLU A 42 12.28 10.23 -15.55
CA GLU A 42 11.00 10.10 -16.28
C GLU A 42 10.42 8.68 -16.25
N GLY A 43 11.28 7.66 -16.23
CA GLY A 43 10.85 6.26 -16.15
C GLY A 43 10.11 5.91 -14.85
N GLN A 44 10.31 6.66 -13.76
CA GLN A 44 9.65 6.42 -12.50
C GLN A 44 8.17 6.78 -12.54
N ILE A 45 7.82 7.92 -13.15
CA ILE A 45 6.44 8.39 -13.24
C ILE A 45 5.57 7.36 -13.98
N VAL A 46 6.07 6.84 -15.09
CA VAL A 46 5.36 5.82 -15.87
C VAL A 46 5.14 4.54 -15.06
N ARG A 47 6.15 4.08 -14.32
CA ARG A 47 6.02 2.89 -13.44
C ARG A 47 5.03 3.12 -12.31
N ASP A 48 5.06 4.30 -11.69
CA ASP A 48 4.16 4.67 -10.60
C ASP A 48 2.70 4.79 -11.04
N ILE A 49 2.46 5.32 -12.24
CA ILE A 49 1.12 5.35 -12.85
C ILE A 49 0.65 3.92 -13.11
N ALA A 50 1.46 3.12 -13.81
CA ALA A 50 1.10 1.74 -14.13
C ALA A 50 0.85 0.89 -12.88
N ARG A 51 1.59 1.15 -11.79
CA ARG A 51 1.34 0.53 -10.47
C ARG A 51 -0.02 0.94 -9.91
N SER A 52 -0.30 2.24 -9.85
CA SER A 52 -1.58 2.76 -9.33
C SER A 52 -2.78 2.24 -10.13
N GLU A 53 -2.65 2.16 -11.46
CA GLU A 53 -3.69 1.62 -12.35
C GLU A 53 -3.93 0.13 -12.07
N ARG A 54 -2.88 -0.67 -11.86
CA ARG A 54 -3.02 -2.08 -11.48
C ARG A 54 -3.71 -2.26 -10.13
N TYR A 55 -3.33 -1.48 -9.12
CA TYR A 55 -4.00 -1.50 -7.82
C TYR A 55 -5.51 -1.26 -7.98
N THR A 56 -5.87 -0.23 -8.75
CA THR A 56 -7.27 0.13 -9.03
C THR A 56 -7.99 -0.99 -9.77
N ALA A 57 -7.40 -1.54 -10.83
CA ALA A 57 -7.98 -2.61 -11.65
C ALA A 57 -8.25 -3.89 -10.84
N LEU A 58 -7.40 -4.17 -9.85
CA LEU A 58 -7.52 -5.34 -8.97
C LEU A 58 -8.47 -5.09 -7.77
N GLY A 59 -8.98 -3.85 -7.62
CA GLY A 59 -9.81 -3.45 -6.48
C GLY A 59 -9.02 -3.36 -5.18
N TRP A 60 -7.74 -3.02 -5.27
CA TRP A 60 -6.86 -2.78 -4.13
C TRP A 60 -6.63 -1.28 -3.90
N THR A 61 -6.44 -0.91 -2.63
CA THR A 61 -6.05 0.44 -2.24
C THR A 61 -4.53 0.52 -2.08
N GLU A 62 -3.89 1.39 -2.87
CA GLU A 62 -2.47 1.71 -2.74
C GLU A 62 -2.25 2.80 -1.69
N ILE A 63 -1.36 2.56 -0.72
CA ILE A 63 -0.97 3.54 0.30
C ILE A 63 0.52 3.83 0.15
N ARG A 64 0.84 5.00 -0.41
CA ARG A 64 2.23 5.46 -0.52
C ARG A 64 2.69 6.19 0.74
N ILE A 65 3.82 5.77 1.28
CA ILE A 65 4.44 6.28 2.49
C ILE A 65 5.82 6.81 2.14
N SER A 66 5.95 8.13 1.94
CA SER A 66 7.26 8.77 1.82
C SER A 66 7.89 9.15 3.17
N LYS A 67 9.16 9.54 3.15
CA LYS A 67 9.94 10.04 4.31
C LYS A 67 9.20 11.05 5.19
N ARG A 68 8.36 11.93 4.63
CA ARG A 68 7.56 12.90 5.41
C ARG A 68 6.60 12.23 6.40
N HIS A 69 6.16 11.01 6.12
CA HIS A 69 5.25 10.27 6.99
C HIS A 69 5.99 9.51 8.10
N MET A 70 7.33 9.41 8.02
CA MET A 70 8.18 8.80 9.03
C MET A 70 8.52 9.76 10.18
N LEU A 71 8.15 11.03 10.07
CA LEU A 71 8.32 12.02 11.14
C LEU A 71 7.55 11.61 12.41
N ASN A 72 8.02 12.08 13.57
CA ASN A 72 7.39 11.84 14.88
C ASN A 72 7.13 10.35 15.14
N ASP A 73 8.17 9.51 15.02
CA ASP A 73 8.11 8.06 15.19
C ASP A 73 7.09 7.39 14.25
N ALA A 74 7.05 7.83 12.99
CA ALA A 74 6.12 7.35 11.96
C ALA A 74 4.61 7.47 12.28
N LYS A 75 4.23 8.28 13.27
CA LYS A 75 2.82 8.53 13.62
C LYS A 75 1.94 8.92 12.41
N PRO A 76 2.39 9.78 11.47
CA PRO A 76 1.59 10.10 10.28
C PRO A 76 1.36 8.89 9.36
N ALA A 77 2.36 8.01 9.19
CA ALA A 77 2.22 6.79 8.41
C ALA A 77 1.17 5.86 9.04
N VAL A 78 1.29 5.63 10.35
CA VAL A 78 0.33 4.81 11.12
C VAL A 78 -1.09 5.37 11.03
N ALA A 79 -1.26 6.70 11.15
CA ALA A 79 -2.56 7.34 11.03
C ALA A 79 -3.17 7.15 9.64
N LYS A 80 -2.38 7.32 8.57
CA LYS A 80 -2.81 7.13 7.18
C LYS A 80 -3.26 5.68 6.92
N ILE A 81 -2.46 4.71 7.34
CA ILE A 81 -2.77 3.27 7.23
C ILE A 81 -4.04 2.94 8.02
N ARG A 82 -4.15 3.44 9.26
CA ARG A 82 -5.32 3.23 10.11
C ARG A 82 -6.61 3.73 9.46
N THR A 83 -6.59 4.93 8.87
CA THR A 83 -7.75 5.49 8.17
C THR A 83 -8.20 4.60 7.03
N ALA A 84 -7.26 4.15 6.18
CA ALA A 84 -7.58 3.26 5.07
C ALA A 84 -8.14 1.92 5.54
N LEU A 85 -7.57 1.31 6.58
CA LEU A 85 -8.09 0.07 7.18
C LEU A 85 -9.55 0.24 7.65
N VAL A 86 -9.86 1.34 8.35
CA VAL A 86 -11.22 1.60 8.85
C VAL A 86 -12.20 1.78 7.68
N GLN A 87 -11.81 2.51 6.64
CA GLN A 87 -12.60 2.68 5.41
C GLN A 87 -12.84 1.34 4.70
N ALA A 88 -11.84 0.45 4.70
CA ALA A 88 -11.94 -0.89 4.15
C ALA A 88 -12.71 -1.88 5.05
N GLY A 89 -13.26 -1.44 6.18
CA GLY A 89 -14.14 -2.25 7.03
C GLY A 89 -13.49 -2.81 8.30
N TRP A 90 -12.20 -2.54 8.54
CA TRP A 90 -11.58 -2.89 9.83
C TRP A 90 -12.27 -2.14 10.97
N ARG A 91 -12.40 -2.81 12.13
CA ARG A 91 -13.00 -2.26 13.35
C ARG A 91 -12.00 -2.41 14.49
N PRO A 92 -11.41 -1.31 15.01
CA PRO A 92 -10.47 -1.38 16.13
C PRO A 92 -11.15 -1.95 17.39
N GLY A 93 -10.48 -2.88 18.08
CA GLY A 93 -10.94 -3.42 19.36
C GLY A 93 -11.97 -4.55 19.26
N ARG A 94 -12.29 -5.02 18.05
CA ARG A 94 -12.94 -6.31 17.82
C ARG A 94 -11.91 -7.37 17.47
#